data_AF-A0A8C7A0C8-F1
#
_entry.id   AF-A0A8C7A0C8-F1
#
_cell.length_a   1.000
_cell.length_b   1.000
_cell.length_c   1.000
_cell.angle_alpha   90.00
_cell.angle_beta   90.00
_cell.angle_gamma   90.00
#
_symmetry.space_group_name_H-M   'P 1'
#
loop_
_entity.id
_entity.type
_entity.pdbx_description
1 polymer ?
#
loop_
_entity_poly.entity_id
_entity_poly.type
_entity_poly.pdbx_seq_one_letter_code
_entity_poly.pdbx_strand_id
1 'polypeptide(L)'
;LQEMKRVNRDFQAEASQMVNSGRYEQREDFAVVMQPFFRNTFVPLDSVSGPDLSFFSTDCFHFSERGYAEMAVALWNNMLEPVGEKQSYNNFTHDRSKLKCPTLEKPFLFTVRNSGFGNAAPVSVKTEPSVPYWAVIVAAVAGVLAGSLLVWAVSARRAKRYQHETGTAMNLKSTSLLLWCNEESSIKKKC
;
A
#
# COMPACT_ATOMS: atom_id res chain seq x y z
N LEU A 1 -3.61 -9.79 -26.92
CA LEU A 1 -4.96 -10.02 -26.34
C LEU A 1 -4.92 -10.50 -24.89
N GLN A 2 -4.07 -11.46 -24.51
CA GLN A 2 -4.02 -11.97 -23.12
C GLN A 2 -3.61 -10.90 -22.10
N GLU A 3 -2.59 -10.09 -22.40
CA GLU A 3 -2.18 -8.98 -21.52
C GLU A 3 -3.31 -7.99 -21.26
N MET A 4 -4.05 -7.59 -22.31
CA MET A 4 -5.19 -6.69 -22.16
C MET A 4 -6.30 -7.28 -21.27
N LYS A 5 -6.57 -8.60 -21.40
CA LYS A 5 -7.51 -9.30 -20.52
C LYS A 5 -7.02 -9.34 -19.08
N ARG A 6 -5.72 -9.56 -18.86
CA ARG A 6 -5.09 -9.55 -17.55
C ARG A 6 -5.23 -8.17 -16.89
N VAL A 7 -4.76 -7.12 -17.56
CA VAL A 7 -4.82 -5.74 -17.05
C VAL A 7 -6.25 -5.32 -16.74
N ASN A 8 -7.21 -5.67 -17.61
CA ASN A 8 -8.61 -5.37 -17.36
C ASN A 8 -9.17 -6.10 -16.11
N ARG A 9 -8.82 -7.39 -15.92
CA ARG A 9 -9.23 -8.15 -14.73
C ARG A 9 -8.60 -7.60 -13.46
N ASP A 10 -7.32 -7.26 -13.50
CA ASP A 10 -6.59 -6.68 -12.36
C ASP A 10 -7.22 -5.33 -11.99
N PHE A 11 -7.48 -4.47 -12.98
CA PHE A 11 -8.16 -3.19 -12.74
C PHE A 11 -9.55 -3.37 -12.08
N GLN A 12 -10.36 -4.30 -12.58
CA GLN A 12 -11.66 -4.57 -11.99
C GLN A 12 -11.58 -5.14 -10.57
N ALA A 13 -10.58 -5.99 -10.29
CA ALA A 13 -10.35 -6.55 -8.97
C ALA A 13 -9.94 -5.46 -7.96
N GLU A 14 -8.98 -4.62 -8.32
CA GLU A 14 -8.49 -3.51 -7.50
C GLU A 14 -9.59 -2.46 -7.25
N ALA A 15 -10.38 -2.12 -8.27
CA ALA A 15 -11.53 -1.22 -8.12
C ALA A 15 -12.57 -1.80 -7.15
N SER A 16 -12.88 -3.10 -7.26
CA SER A 16 -13.78 -3.79 -6.35
C SER A 16 -13.25 -3.79 -4.92
N GLN A 17 -11.97 -4.08 -4.72
CA GLN A 17 -11.34 -4.05 -3.40
C GLN A 17 -11.36 -2.66 -2.78
N MET A 18 -11.08 -1.62 -3.58
CA MET A 18 -11.10 -0.24 -3.12
C MET A 18 -12.50 0.20 -2.66
N VAL A 19 -13.53 -0.10 -3.46
CA VAL A 19 -14.92 0.23 -3.11
C VAL A 19 -15.35 -0.51 -1.85
N ASN A 20 -14.99 -1.79 -1.73
CA ASN A 20 -15.34 -2.63 -0.58
C ASN A 20 -14.41 -2.46 0.64
N SER A 21 -13.47 -1.50 0.61
CA SER A 21 -12.51 -1.27 1.71
C SER A 21 -13.13 -0.66 2.97
N GLY A 22 -14.39 -0.22 2.91
CA GLY A 22 -15.07 0.50 3.98
C GLY A 22 -14.69 1.98 4.10
N ARG A 23 -13.70 2.47 3.32
CA ARG A 23 -13.27 3.88 3.35
C ARG A 23 -14.41 4.88 3.09
N TYR A 24 -15.40 4.50 2.28
CA TYR A 24 -16.50 5.37 1.87
C TYR A 24 -17.75 5.26 2.75
N GLU A 25 -17.76 4.37 3.75
CA GLU A 25 -18.92 4.11 4.62
C GLU A 25 -18.96 4.98 5.88
N GLN A 26 -18.06 5.98 5.97
CA GLN A 26 -17.92 6.86 7.14
C GLN A 26 -19.06 7.85 7.32
N ARG A 27 -19.78 8.17 6.25
CA ARG A 27 -20.93 9.10 6.28
C ARG A 27 -22.22 8.37 5.93
N GLU A 28 -23.34 8.94 6.35
CA GLU A 28 -24.67 8.37 6.10
C GLU A 28 -25.35 8.94 4.85
N ASP A 29 -24.81 10.04 4.31
CA ASP A 29 -25.34 10.80 3.17
C ASP A 29 -24.63 10.48 1.85
N PHE A 30 -23.69 9.52 1.86
CA PHE A 30 -22.88 9.17 0.71
C PHE A 30 -22.57 7.68 0.69
N ALA A 31 -22.65 7.07 -0.49
CA ALA A 31 -22.32 5.66 -0.69
C ALA A 31 -21.58 5.49 -2.01
N VAL A 32 -20.63 4.55 -2.04
CA VAL A 32 -19.94 4.13 -3.27
C VAL A 32 -20.28 2.67 -3.53
N VAL A 33 -20.84 2.39 -4.70
CA VAL A 33 -21.32 1.06 -5.06
C VAL A 33 -20.80 0.69 -6.44
N MET A 34 -20.11 -0.44 -6.52
CA MET A 34 -19.59 -0.97 -7.78
C MET A 34 -20.72 -1.62 -8.61
N GLN A 35 -20.74 -1.35 -9.91
CA GLN A 35 -21.77 -1.84 -10.85
C GLN A 35 -21.10 -2.82 -11.83
N PRO A 36 -21.13 -4.14 -11.57
CA PRO A 36 -20.26 -5.10 -12.24
C PRO A 36 -20.74 -5.58 -13.61
N PHE A 37 -21.68 -4.88 -14.28
CA PHE A 37 -22.32 -5.36 -15.52
C PHE A 37 -21.37 -5.54 -16.73
N PHE A 38 -20.09 -5.14 -16.61
CA PHE A 38 -19.04 -5.42 -17.60
C PHE A 38 -18.02 -6.49 -17.18
N ARG A 39 -18.16 -7.07 -15.98
CA ARG A 39 -17.18 -8.04 -15.48
C ARG A 39 -17.09 -9.28 -16.35
N ASN A 40 -18.25 -9.80 -16.75
CA ASN A 40 -18.40 -10.90 -17.68
C ASN A 40 -18.99 -10.37 -18.98
N THR A 41 -18.13 -9.76 -19.81
CA THR A 41 -18.53 -9.23 -21.12
C THR A 41 -18.59 -10.33 -22.17
N PHE A 42 -19.64 -10.34 -22.97
CA PHE A 42 -19.78 -11.16 -24.17
C PHE A 42 -20.10 -10.28 -25.38
N VAL A 43 -19.73 -10.77 -26.57
CA VAL A 43 -20.00 -10.09 -27.83
C VAL A 43 -21.50 -10.28 -28.16
N PRO A 44 -22.26 -9.21 -28.42
CA PRO A 44 -23.64 -9.34 -28.88
C PRO A 44 -23.69 -10.15 -30.18
N LEU A 45 -24.66 -11.04 -30.31
CA LEU A 45 -24.82 -11.88 -31.50
C LEU A 45 -26.04 -11.45 -32.33
N ASP A 46 -25.92 -11.51 -33.64
CA ASP A 46 -27.00 -11.27 -34.60
C ASP A 46 -27.86 -12.52 -34.83
N SER A 47 -28.84 -12.43 -35.73
CA SER A 47 -29.74 -13.55 -36.06
C SER A 47 -29.05 -14.74 -36.74
N VAL A 48 -27.82 -14.57 -37.22
CA VAL A 48 -27.00 -15.59 -37.89
C VAL A 48 -25.87 -16.07 -36.97
N SER A 49 -25.90 -15.70 -35.68
CA SER A 49 -24.88 -16.01 -34.66
C SER A 49 -23.50 -15.39 -34.92
N GLY A 50 -23.41 -14.34 -35.75
CA GLY A 50 -22.22 -13.50 -35.91
C GLY A 50 -22.24 -12.32 -34.93
N PRO A 51 -21.14 -11.54 -34.79
CA PRO A 51 -21.14 -10.32 -33.98
C PRO A 51 -22.16 -9.29 -34.50
N ASP A 52 -23.10 -8.87 -33.66
CA ASP A 52 -24.04 -7.79 -34.00
C ASP A 52 -23.34 -6.43 -33.88
N LEU A 53 -22.87 -5.93 -35.02
CA LEU A 53 -22.16 -4.66 -35.13
C LEU A 53 -23.06 -3.44 -34.88
N SER A 54 -24.39 -3.59 -34.84
CA SER A 54 -25.30 -2.46 -34.60
C SER A 54 -25.20 -1.88 -33.18
N PHE A 55 -24.59 -2.62 -32.23
CA PHE A 55 -24.27 -2.13 -30.89
C PHE A 55 -23.00 -1.27 -30.83
N PHE A 56 -22.26 -1.16 -31.92
CA PHE A 56 -21.01 -0.42 -32.00
C PHE A 56 -21.12 0.74 -33.00
N SER A 57 -20.29 1.76 -32.79
CA SER A 57 -20.15 2.90 -33.67
C SER A 57 -19.38 2.52 -34.95
N THR A 58 -19.23 3.46 -35.88
CA THR A 58 -18.53 3.24 -37.16
C THR A 58 -17.07 2.82 -37.02
N ASP A 59 -16.45 3.07 -35.87
CA ASP A 59 -15.08 2.64 -35.57
C ASP A 59 -14.97 1.22 -34.99
N CYS A 60 -16.10 0.53 -34.80
CA CYS A 60 -16.18 -0.81 -34.21
C CYS A 60 -15.59 -0.92 -32.78
N PHE A 61 -15.42 0.21 -32.09
CA PHE A 61 -14.82 0.27 -30.76
C PHE A 61 -15.75 0.94 -29.75
N HIS A 62 -16.22 2.16 -30.05
CA HIS A 62 -17.20 2.82 -29.21
C HIS A 62 -18.58 2.16 -29.38
N PHE A 63 -19.40 2.21 -28.34
CA PHE A 63 -20.79 1.79 -28.44
C PHE A 63 -21.58 2.77 -29.30
N SER A 64 -22.54 2.25 -30.06
CA SER A 64 -23.56 3.08 -30.71
C SER A 64 -24.56 3.61 -29.67
N GLU A 65 -25.49 4.47 -30.10
CA GLU A 65 -26.65 4.85 -29.27
C GLU A 65 -27.37 3.62 -28.71
N ARG A 66 -27.54 2.59 -29.53
CA ARG A 66 -28.14 1.31 -29.14
C ARG A 66 -27.31 0.61 -28.06
N GLY A 67 -25.99 0.53 -28.23
CA GLY A 67 -25.08 -0.06 -27.23
C GLY A 67 -25.12 0.67 -25.88
N TYR A 68 -25.08 2.00 -25.91
CA TYR A 68 -25.21 2.81 -24.70
C TYR A 68 -26.57 2.67 -24.02
N ALA A 69 -27.66 2.53 -24.79
CA ALA A 69 -28.98 2.29 -24.22
C ALA A 69 -29.00 0.98 -23.40
N GLU A 70 -28.40 -0.11 -23.91
CA GLU A 70 -28.35 -1.37 -23.16
C GLU A 70 -27.45 -1.28 -21.92
N MET A 71 -26.35 -0.54 -21.98
CA MET A 71 -25.52 -0.25 -20.80
C MET A 71 -26.28 0.56 -19.74
N ALA A 72 -27.08 1.54 -20.15
CA ALA A 72 -27.89 2.32 -19.24
C ALA A 72 -28.96 1.45 -18.55
N VAL A 73 -29.57 0.52 -19.29
CA VAL A 73 -30.50 -0.47 -18.73
C VAL A 73 -29.79 -1.39 -17.74
N ALA A 74 -28.60 -1.90 -18.07
CA ALA A 74 -27.83 -2.76 -17.18
C ALA A 74 -27.44 -2.04 -15.88
N LEU A 75 -27.01 -0.78 -15.97
CA LEU A 75 -26.72 0.08 -14.82
C LEU A 75 -27.97 0.28 -13.96
N TRP A 76 -29.11 0.67 -14.55
CA TRP A 76 -30.37 0.86 -13.85
C TRP A 76 -30.79 -0.40 -13.08
N ASN A 77 -30.76 -1.54 -13.75
CA ASN A 77 -31.11 -2.82 -13.14
C ASN A 77 -30.16 -3.19 -12.00
N ASN A 78 -28.85 -2.95 -12.16
CA ASN A 78 -27.87 -3.20 -11.11
C ASN A 78 -28.06 -2.30 -9.88
N MET A 79 -28.53 -1.05 -10.05
CA MET A 79 -28.86 -0.18 -8.92
C MET A 79 -30.09 -0.68 -8.12
N LEU A 80 -30.92 -1.53 -8.73
CA LEU A 80 -32.10 -2.17 -8.10
C LEU A 80 -31.81 -3.60 -7.60
N GLU A 81 -30.55 -4.02 -7.58
CA GLU A 81 -30.10 -5.31 -7.05
C GLU A 81 -29.24 -5.12 -5.79
N PRO A 82 -29.40 -5.95 -4.74
CA PRO A 82 -28.58 -5.82 -3.54
C PRO A 82 -27.10 -6.05 -3.84
N VAL A 83 -26.23 -5.33 -3.15
CA VAL A 83 -24.78 -5.54 -3.16
C VAL A 83 -24.48 -7.00 -2.79
N GLY A 84 -23.67 -7.67 -3.61
CA GLY A 84 -23.40 -9.10 -3.51
C GLY A 84 -24.19 -9.97 -4.50
N GLU A 85 -25.34 -9.48 -4.96
CA GLU A 85 -26.22 -10.19 -5.92
C GLU A 85 -26.38 -9.45 -7.26
N LYS A 86 -25.56 -8.41 -7.48
CA LYS A 86 -25.60 -7.60 -8.69
C LYS A 86 -25.18 -8.40 -9.93
N GLN A 87 -25.92 -8.22 -11.02
CA GLN A 87 -25.65 -8.87 -12.30
C GLN A 87 -24.31 -8.42 -12.88
N SER A 88 -23.44 -9.38 -13.15
CA SER A 88 -22.06 -9.09 -13.56
C SER A 88 -21.84 -9.11 -15.08
N TYR A 89 -22.91 -9.01 -15.86
CA TYR A 89 -22.89 -9.04 -17.33
C TYR A 89 -23.96 -8.12 -17.91
N ASN A 90 -23.85 -7.78 -19.20
CA ASN A 90 -24.80 -6.94 -19.90
C ASN A 90 -25.65 -7.76 -20.88
N ASN A 91 -26.98 -7.73 -20.74
CA ASN A 91 -27.88 -8.37 -21.69
C ASN A 91 -28.17 -7.44 -22.86
N PHE A 92 -27.61 -7.74 -24.04
CA PHE A 92 -27.78 -6.95 -25.27
C PHE A 92 -29.05 -7.29 -26.08
N THR A 93 -30.01 -8.03 -25.53
CA THR A 93 -31.31 -8.20 -26.18
C THR A 93 -32.08 -6.87 -26.14
N HIS A 94 -32.50 -6.36 -27.30
CA HIS A 94 -33.27 -5.12 -27.40
C HIS A 94 -34.75 -5.36 -27.04
N ASP A 95 -34.98 -5.65 -25.77
CA ASP A 95 -36.29 -5.87 -25.16
C ASP A 95 -36.43 -4.95 -23.93
N ARG A 96 -37.48 -4.12 -23.94
CA ARG A 96 -37.76 -3.18 -22.85
C ARG A 96 -38.32 -3.87 -21.60
N SER A 97 -38.83 -5.10 -21.72
CA SER A 97 -39.40 -5.85 -20.59
C SER A 97 -38.35 -6.19 -19.51
N LYS A 98 -37.06 -6.17 -19.87
CA LYS A 98 -35.96 -6.45 -18.94
C LYS A 98 -35.67 -5.31 -17.96
N LEU A 99 -36.27 -4.13 -18.13
CA LEU A 99 -36.14 -3.03 -17.19
C LEU A 99 -36.79 -3.39 -15.86
N LYS A 100 -36.00 -3.39 -14.79
CA LYS A 100 -36.49 -3.60 -13.43
C LYS A 100 -37.21 -2.34 -12.93
N CYS A 101 -38.32 -2.57 -12.25
CA CYS A 101 -39.06 -1.54 -11.54
C CYS A 101 -38.86 -1.71 -10.03
N PRO A 102 -38.74 -0.61 -9.25
CA PRO A 102 -38.80 -0.67 -7.80
C PRO A 102 -40.11 -1.33 -7.33
N THR A 103 -40.05 -2.05 -6.20
CA THR A 103 -41.23 -2.62 -5.56
C THR A 103 -41.54 -1.91 -4.25
N LEU A 104 -42.72 -2.15 -3.67
CA LEU A 104 -43.08 -1.57 -2.37
C LEU A 104 -42.17 -2.07 -1.24
N GLU A 105 -41.67 -3.30 -1.34
CA GLU A 105 -40.75 -3.91 -0.37
C GLU A 105 -39.32 -3.37 -0.53
N LYS A 106 -38.95 -2.93 -1.73
CA LYS A 106 -37.60 -2.46 -2.09
C LYS A 106 -37.68 -1.14 -2.88
N PRO A 107 -38.09 -0.02 -2.23
CA PRO A 107 -38.36 1.24 -2.93
C PRO A 107 -37.11 2.09 -3.21
N PHE A 108 -35.95 1.73 -2.65
CA PHE A 108 -34.71 2.50 -2.74
C PHE A 108 -33.65 1.79 -3.58
N LEU A 109 -32.71 2.57 -4.12
CA LEU A 109 -31.50 2.03 -4.73
C LEU A 109 -30.65 1.30 -3.70
N PHE A 110 -30.02 0.21 -4.13
CA PHE A 110 -29.22 -0.63 -3.23
C PHE A 110 -27.81 -0.08 -3.04
N THR A 111 -27.47 0.11 -1.77
CA THR A 111 -26.15 0.44 -1.24
C THR A 111 -25.65 -0.67 -0.33
N VAL A 112 -24.40 -0.57 0.14
CA VAL A 112 -23.84 -1.53 1.11
C VAL A 112 -24.76 -1.67 2.33
N ARG A 113 -25.26 -0.54 2.86
CA ARG A 113 -26.06 -0.48 4.09
C ARG A 113 -27.43 -1.15 4.00
N ASN A 114 -28.13 -1.04 2.88
CA ASN A 114 -29.50 -1.59 2.71
C ASN A 114 -29.55 -2.93 1.96
N SER A 115 -28.38 -3.51 1.63
CA SER A 115 -28.29 -4.80 0.93
C SER A 115 -28.12 -5.99 1.86
N GLY A 116 -28.04 -5.78 3.18
CA GLY A 116 -27.62 -6.84 4.13
C GLY A 116 -26.14 -7.24 4.01
N PHE A 117 -25.42 -6.63 3.07
CA PHE A 117 -23.98 -6.77 2.84
C PHE A 117 -23.23 -5.96 3.91
N GLY A 118 -23.12 -6.49 5.13
CA GLY A 118 -22.51 -5.76 6.24
C GLY A 118 -22.84 -6.27 7.65
N ASN A 119 -23.83 -7.15 7.81
CA ASN A 119 -24.14 -7.75 9.12
C ASN A 119 -23.12 -8.82 9.57
N ALA A 120 -22.04 -9.05 8.81
CA ALA A 120 -21.08 -10.14 9.05
C ALA A 120 -19.71 -9.69 9.62
N ALA A 121 -19.51 -8.41 9.91
CA ALA A 121 -18.37 -8.02 10.73
C ALA A 121 -18.71 -6.75 11.51
N PRO A 122 -18.56 -6.72 12.85
CA PRO A 122 -18.27 -5.45 13.48
C PRO A 122 -17.05 -4.91 12.75
N VAL A 123 -17.06 -3.62 12.42
CA VAL A 123 -15.85 -2.91 12.00
C VAL A 123 -14.87 -3.08 13.15
N SER A 124 -14.11 -4.18 13.11
CA SER A 124 -12.80 -4.26 13.72
C SER A 124 -12.05 -3.21 12.94
N VAL A 125 -12.03 -2.01 13.51
CA VAL A 125 -11.00 -1.03 13.25
C VAL A 125 -9.73 -1.87 13.33
N LYS A 126 -9.21 -2.30 12.17
CA LYS A 126 -7.81 -2.68 12.06
C LYS A 126 -7.09 -1.39 12.36
N THR A 127 -6.92 -1.18 13.66
CA THR A 127 -5.89 -0.36 14.22
C THR A 127 -4.65 -1.07 13.72
N GLU A 128 -4.18 -0.66 12.53
CA GLU A 128 -2.77 -0.78 12.17
C GLU A 128 -2.01 -0.53 13.47
N PRO A 129 -1.19 -1.47 13.95
CA PRO A 129 -0.54 -1.31 15.24
C PRO A 129 0.32 -0.06 15.16
N SER A 130 -0.25 1.07 15.58
CA SER A 130 0.41 2.35 15.59
C SER A 130 1.44 2.20 16.70
N VAL A 131 2.69 1.97 16.32
CA VAL A 131 3.81 1.91 17.26
C VAL A 131 3.67 3.15 18.13
N PRO A 132 3.44 2.99 19.44
CA PRO A 132 3.04 4.11 20.25
C PRO A 132 4.19 5.09 20.29
N TYR A 133 3.90 6.38 20.21
CA TYR A 133 4.91 7.43 20.07
C TYR A 133 5.99 7.38 21.16
N TRP A 134 5.64 6.92 22.37
CA TRP A 134 6.59 6.68 23.46
C TRP A 134 7.66 5.62 23.10
N ALA A 135 7.33 4.59 22.32
CA ALA A 135 8.29 3.57 21.91
C ALA A 135 9.35 4.12 20.95
N VAL A 136 8.95 5.05 20.06
CA VAL A 136 9.89 5.78 19.18
C VAL A 136 10.83 6.66 20.00
N ILE A 137 10.29 7.37 21.01
CA ILE A 137 11.10 8.18 21.92
C ILE A 137 12.09 7.31 22.69
N VAL A 138 11.64 6.20 23.28
CA VAL A 138 12.50 5.30 24.06
C VAL A 138 13.61 4.72 23.19
N ALA A 139 13.30 4.29 21.97
CA ALA A 139 14.31 3.77 21.04
C ALA A 139 15.35 4.83 20.66
N ALA A 140 14.93 6.07 20.38
CA ALA A 140 15.82 7.17 20.06
C ALA A 140 16.75 7.52 21.24
N VAL A 141 16.20 7.65 22.45
CA VAL A 141 16.97 7.95 23.67
C VAL A 141 17.97 6.83 23.98
N ALA A 142 17.54 5.57 23.91
CA ALA A 142 18.41 4.42 24.14
C ALA A 142 19.57 4.37 23.11
N GLY A 143 19.28 4.65 21.84
CA GLY A 143 20.29 4.74 20.79
C GLY A 143 21.33 5.84 21.04
N VAL A 144 20.89 7.03 21.47
CA VAL A 144 21.80 8.13 21.82
C VAL A 144 22.68 7.76 23.00
N LEU A 145 22.11 7.20 24.08
CA LEU A 145 22.89 6.80 25.25
C LEU A 145 23.93 5.73 24.92
N ALA A 146 23.54 4.70 24.16
CA ALA A 146 24.46 3.66 23.72
C ALA A 146 25.59 4.23 22.84
N GLY A 147 25.24 5.12 21.89
CA GLY A 147 26.22 5.81 21.05
C GLY A 147 27.20 6.66 21.85
N SER A 148 26.70 7.46 22.80
CA SER A 148 27.54 8.28 23.68
C SER A 148 28.48 7.44 24.54
N LEU A 149 28.01 6.32 25.10
CA LEU A 149 28.85 5.41 25.88
C LEU A 149 29.96 4.77 25.03
N LEU A 150 29.65 4.38 23.79
CA LEU A 150 30.65 3.82 22.87
C LEU A 150 31.72 4.87 22.51
N VAL A 151 31.32 6.10 22.17
CA VAL A 151 32.25 7.19 21.87
C VAL A 151 33.13 7.52 23.08
N TRP A 152 32.56 7.56 24.28
CA TRP A 152 33.31 7.80 25.51
C TRP A 152 34.31 6.67 25.78
N ALA A 153 33.90 5.41 25.64
CA ALA A 153 34.78 4.25 25.83
C ALA A 153 35.95 4.23 24.83
N VAL A 154 35.70 4.54 23.56
CA VAL A 154 36.74 4.64 22.52
C VAL A 154 37.69 5.79 22.82
N SER A 155 37.16 6.97 23.18
CA SER A 155 37.97 8.13 23.52
C SER A 155 38.83 7.90 24.77
N ALA A 156 38.27 7.27 25.81
CA ALA A 156 39.01 6.91 27.02
C ALA A 156 40.11 5.87 26.75
N ARG A 157 39.85 4.87 25.89
CA ARG A 157 40.87 3.90 25.45
C ARG A 157 41.99 4.58 24.66
N ARG A 158 41.66 5.51 23.75
CA ARG A 158 42.64 6.31 23.00
C ARG A 158 43.49 7.18 23.93
N ALA A 159 42.87 7.88 24.88
CA ALA A 159 43.59 8.70 25.86
C ALA A 159 44.53 7.86 26.74
N LYS A 160 44.10 6.69 27.22
CA LYS A 160 44.96 5.77 27.97
C LYS A 160 46.14 5.24 27.13
N ARG A 161 45.90 4.87 25.87
CA ARG A 161 46.96 4.45 24.94
C ARG A 161 47.97 5.58 24.71
N TYR A 162 47.49 6.79 24.46
CA TYR A 162 48.33 7.96 24.26
C TYR A 162 49.21 8.22 25.48
N GLN A 163 48.65 8.22 26.69
CA GLN A 163 49.45 8.41 27.91
C GLN A 163 50.48 7.30 28.13
N HIS A 164 50.15 6.04 27.85
CA HIS A 164 51.07 4.91 27.93
C HIS A 164 52.24 5.04 26.93
N GLU A 165 51.95 5.42 25.69
CA GLU A 165 52.97 5.66 24.66
C GLU A 165 53.88 6.85 25.06
N THR A 166 53.32 7.96 25.54
CA THR A 166 54.12 9.11 25.99
C THR A 166 54.97 8.80 27.22
N GLY A 167 54.44 8.06 28.20
CA GLY A 167 55.19 7.67 29.41
C GLY A 167 56.32 6.69 29.12
N THR A 168 56.11 5.78 28.15
CA THR A 168 57.14 4.83 27.69
C THR A 168 58.24 5.56 26.90
N ALA A 169 57.87 6.49 26.02
CA ALA A 169 58.82 7.30 25.25
C ALA A 169 59.68 8.22 26.14
N MET A 170 59.06 8.83 27.17
CA MET A 170 59.78 9.66 28.14
C MET A 170 60.75 8.84 29.01
N ASN A 171 60.34 7.63 29.44
CA ASN A 171 61.24 6.72 30.16
C ASN A 171 62.43 6.29 29.28
N LEU A 172 62.19 5.83 28.04
CA LEU A 172 63.26 5.38 27.15
C LEU A 172 64.29 6.50 26.87
N LYS A 173 63.83 7.74 26.69
CA LYS A 173 64.71 8.90 26.49
C LYS A 173 65.51 9.24 27.75
N SER A 174 64.92 9.12 28.93
CA SER A 174 65.61 9.30 30.22
C SER A 174 66.67 8.23 30.44
N THR A 175 66.39 6.96 30.12
CA THR A 175 67.35 5.85 30.26
C THR A 175 68.51 6.00 29.27
N SER A 176 68.26 6.40 28.02
CA SER A 176 69.32 6.71 27.05
C SER A 176 70.18 7.92 27.44
N LEU A 177 69.60 8.97 28.01
CA LEU A 177 70.34 10.13 28.54
C LEU A 177 71.22 9.74 29.74
N LEU A 178 70.71 8.91 30.65
CA LEU A 178 71.48 8.40 31.80
C LEU A 178 72.64 7.48 31.36
N LEU A 179 72.44 6.66 30.32
CA LEU A 179 73.49 5.84 29.73
C LEU A 179 74.56 6.71 29.04
N TRP A 180 74.15 7.73 28.28
CA TRP A 180 75.07 8.71 27.68
C TRP A 180 75.89 9.48 28.72
N CYS A 181 75.27 9.97 29.80
CA CYS A 181 75.97 10.68 30.88
C CYS A 181 76.96 9.78 31.63
N ASN A 182 76.65 8.49 31.82
CA ASN A 182 77.56 7.54 32.46
C ASN A 182 78.75 7.18 31.55
N GLU A 183 78.52 7.08 30.25
CA GLU A 183 79.58 6.78 29.27
C GLU A 183 80.53 7.98 29.07
N GLU A 184 80.02 9.21 29.05
CA GLU A 184 80.84 10.42 28.99
C GLU A 184 81.64 10.67 30.29
N SER A 185 81.09 10.32 31.45
CA SER A 185 81.77 10.33 32.77
C SER A 185 82.92 9.31 32.84
N SER A 186 82.77 8.15 32.18
CA SER A 186 83.82 7.12 32.13
C SER A 186 84.95 7.48 31.17
N ILE A 187 84.69 8.26 30.11
CA ILE A 187 85.69 8.69 29.13
C ILE A 187 86.54 9.86 29.67
N LYS A 188 85.96 10.78 30.47
CA LYS A 188 86.71 11.91 31.07
C LYS A 188 87.61 11.53 32.27
N LYS A 189 87.61 10.27 32.72
CA LYS A 189 88.51 9.77 33.80
C LYS A 189 89.74 9.01 33.28
N LYS A 190 89.98 9.01 31.97
CA LYS A 190 91.12 8.32 31.32
C LYS A 190 92.05 9.20 30.49
N CYS A 191 92.00 10.52 30.68
CA CYS A 191 93.07 11.46 30.28
C CYS A 191 93.42 12.36 31.46
#